data_AF-A0A2K2V9K7-F1
#
_entry.id   AF-A0A2K2V9K7-F1
#
_cell.length_a   1.000
_cell.length_b   1.000
_cell.length_c   1.000
_cell.angle_alpha   90.00
_cell.angle_beta   90.00
_cell.angle_gamma   90.00
#
_symmetry.space_group_name_H-M   'P 1'
#
loop_
_entity.id
_entity.type
_entity.pdbx_description
1 polymer ?
#
loop_
_entity_poly.entity_id
_entity_poly.type
_entity_poly.pdbx_seq_one_letter_code
_entity_poly.pdbx_strand_id
1 'polypeptide(L)'
;MRFIEEFRDREIAQKLLNRIKSYDFPATFMEVCGTHTVSLFRFGIRQMLPENLKVISGPGCPVCVTAQKDIESALALASLPNSILLTFGDMMKVPAKTGSLER
;
A
#
# COMPACT_ATOMS: atom_id res chain seq x y z
N MET A 1 14.66 -17.36 8.31
CA MET A 1 13.25 -17.82 8.14
C MET A 1 13.17 -18.54 6.82
N ARG A 2 12.69 -19.79 6.79
CA ARG A 2 12.36 -20.49 5.55
C ARG A 2 11.48 -19.56 4.69
N PHE A 3 11.77 -19.46 3.39
CA PHE A 3 11.17 -18.51 2.42
C PHE A 3 11.73 -17.09 2.34
N ILE A 4 12.39 -16.51 3.35
CA ILE A 4 12.90 -15.13 3.20
C ILE A 4 14.14 -15.07 2.30
N GLU A 5 15.08 -16.01 2.49
CA GLU A 5 16.33 -16.02 1.75
C GLU A 5 16.11 -16.46 0.30
N GLU A 6 15.29 -17.49 0.09
CA GLU A 6 14.97 -18.04 -1.23
C GLU A 6 14.29 -17.03 -2.17
N PHE A 7 13.37 -16.21 -1.65
CA PHE A 7 12.66 -15.20 -2.45
C PHE A 7 13.36 -13.84 -2.48
N ARG A 8 14.51 -13.69 -1.79
CA ARG A 8 15.37 -12.50 -1.84
C ARG A 8 16.69 -12.78 -2.54
N ASP A 9 16.67 -13.71 -3.49
CA ASP A 9 17.82 -14.05 -4.31
C ASP A 9 17.96 -13.10 -5.52
N ARG A 10 19.14 -12.49 -5.64
CA ARG A 10 19.45 -11.54 -6.71
C ARG A 10 19.53 -12.21 -8.08
N GLU A 11 20.07 -13.42 -8.17
CA GLU A 11 20.19 -14.15 -9.43
C GLU A 11 18.82 -14.52 -9.99
N ILE A 12 17.90 -14.97 -9.13
CA ILE A 12 16.52 -15.26 -9.52
C ILE A 12 15.86 -13.98 -10.03
N ALA A 13 15.97 -12.87 -9.30
CA ALA A 13 15.41 -11.58 -9.72
C ALA A 13 15.95 -11.12 -11.08
N GLN A 14 17.27 -11.25 -11.32
CA GLN A 14 17.88 -10.86 -12.58
C GLN A 14 17.42 -11.73 -13.75
N LYS A 15 17.29 -13.05 -13.54
CA LYS A 15 16.75 -13.98 -14.55
C LYS A 15 15.30 -13.64 -14.91
N LEU A 16 14.47 -13.32 -13.91
CA LEU A 16 13.09 -12.87 -14.14
C LEU A 16 13.03 -11.56 -14.91
N LEU A 17 13.85 -10.57 -14.53
CA LEU A 17 13.92 -9.29 -15.21
C LEU A 17 14.29 -9.44 -16.69
N ASN A 18 15.25 -10.31 -17.01
CA ASN A 18 15.65 -10.58 -18.39
C ASN A 18 14.50 -11.19 -19.21
N ARG A 19 13.67 -12.05 -18.60
CA ARG A 19 12.47 -12.59 -19.26
C ARG A 19 11.37 -11.54 -19.43
N ILE A 20 11.23 -10.62 -18.47
CA ILE A 20 10.26 -9.52 -18.57
C ILE A 20 10.67 -8.55 -19.68
N LYS A 21 11.96 -8.31 -19.87
CA LYS A 21 12.49 -7.45 -20.94
C LYS A 21 12.22 -7.97 -22.36
N SER A 22 11.98 -9.26 -22.54
CA SER A 22 11.60 -9.83 -23.84
C SER A 22 10.09 -9.81 -24.10
N TYR A 23 9.31 -9.14 -23.25
CA TYR A 23 7.86 -9.02 -23.44
C TYR A 23 7.57 -7.78 -24.29
N ASP A 24 7.04 -7.98 -25.50
CA ASP A 24 6.91 -6.90 -26.50
C ASP A 24 5.55 -6.18 -26.48
N PHE A 25 4.55 -6.73 -25.80
CA PHE A 25 3.21 -6.13 -25.79
C PHE A 25 3.08 -5.06 -24.71
N PRO A 26 2.40 -3.93 -24.98
CA PRO A 26 2.15 -2.93 -23.97
C PRO A 26 1.18 -3.47 -22.91
N ALA A 27 1.50 -3.31 -21.63
CA ALA A 27 0.63 -3.69 -20.53
C ALA A 27 0.77 -2.75 -19.33
N THR A 28 -0.34 -2.59 -18.60
CA THR A 28 -0.38 -1.86 -17.33
C THR A 28 -0.83 -2.80 -16.22
N PHE A 29 0.03 -3.01 -15.24
CA PHE A 29 -0.27 -3.79 -14.05
C PHE A 29 -0.63 -2.84 -12.91
N MET A 30 -1.76 -3.09 -12.26
CA MET A 30 -2.14 -2.38 -11.05
C MET A 30 -1.93 -3.28 -9.84
N GLU A 31 -1.16 -2.80 -8.86
CA GLU A 31 -1.13 -3.39 -7.53
C GLU A 31 -2.12 -2.66 -6.61
N VAL A 32 -2.66 -3.38 -5.63
CA VAL A 32 -3.64 -2.86 -4.65
C VAL A 32 -3.21 -3.20 -3.22
N CYS A 33 -1.91 -3.08 -2.93
CA CYS A 33 -1.36 -3.36 -1.62
C CYS A 33 -0.23 -2.38 -1.29
N GLY A 34 -0.39 -1.58 -0.24
CA GLY A 34 0.64 -0.62 0.18
C GLY A 34 2.03 -1.25 0.40
N THR A 35 2.10 -2.50 0.84
CA THR A 35 3.37 -3.23 0.98
C THR A 35 4.06 -3.51 -0.36
N HIS A 36 3.29 -3.76 -1.43
CA HIS A 36 3.83 -3.84 -2.78
C HIS A 36 4.27 -2.47 -3.28
N THR A 37 3.50 -1.41 -3.05
CA THR A 37 3.91 -0.03 -3.38
C THR A 37 5.28 0.30 -2.78
N VAL A 38 5.46 0.02 -1.48
CA VAL A 38 6.73 0.24 -0.77
C VAL A 38 7.84 -0.64 -1.34
N SER A 39 7.57 -1.89 -1.67
CA SER A 39 8.57 -2.80 -2.23
C SER A 39 9.02 -2.37 -3.64
N LEU A 40 8.09 -1.97 -4.51
CA LEU A 40 8.37 -1.44 -5.83
C LEU A 40 9.27 -0.20 -5.76
N PHE A 41 8.97 0.71 -4.83
CA PHE A 41 9.77 1.91 -4.60
C PHE A 41 11.16 1.56 -4.03
N ARG A 42 11.20 0.77 -2.96
CA ARG A 42 12.44 0.40 -2.24
C ARG A 42 13.46 -0.28 -3.15
N PHE A 43 13.00 -1.13 -4.06
CA PHE A 43 13.87 -1.87 -4.97
C PHE A 43 13.99 -1.25 -6.37
N GLY A 44 13.34 -0.12 -6.62
CA GLY A 44 13.40 0.58 -7.91
C GLY A 44 12.88 -0.26 -9.09
N ILE A 45 11.90 -1.14 -8.85
CA ILE A 45 11.42 -2.10 -9.86
C ILE A 45 10.84 -1.36 -11.07
N ARG A 46 10.15 -0.24 -10.86
CA ARG A 46 9.55 0.57 -11.95
C ARG A 46 10.59 1.04 -12.97
N GLN A 47 11.78 1.41 -12.51
CA GLN A 47 12.88 1.85 -13.37
C GLN A 47 13.57 0.70 -14.11
N MET A 48 13.40 -0.54 -13.66
CA MET A 48 13.99 -1.72 -14.28
C MET A 48 13.15 -2.30 -15.42
N LEU A 49 11.84 -2.02 -15.41
CA LEU A 49 10.90 -2.50 -16.41
C LEU A 49 11.11 -1.79 -17.76
N PRO A 50 10.85 -2.49 -18.88
CA PRO A 50 10.86 -1.85 -20.20
C PRO A 50 9.71 -0.84 -20.33
N GLU A 51 9.85 0.16 -21.21
CA GLU A 51 8.92 1.30 -21.31
C GLU A 51 7.48 0.91 -21.71
N ASN A 52 7.31 -0.23 -22.38
CA ASN A 52 6.01 -0.78 -22.74
C ASN A 52 5.26 -1.39 -21.55
N LEU A 53 5.94 -1.61 -20.41
CA LEU A 53 5.34 -2.15 -19.20
C LEU A 53 5.25 -1.10 -18.10
N LYS A 54 4.02 -0.82 -17.66
CA LYS A 54 3.75 0.12 -16.56
C LYS A 54 3.23 -0.60 -15.33
N VAL A 55 3.66 -0.16 -14.16
CA VAL A 55 3.10 -0.60 -12.88
C VAL A 55 2.55 0.60 -12.13
N ILE A 56 1.24 0.60 -11.90
CA ILE A 56 0.51 1.67 -11.19
C ILE A 56 0.03 1.17 -9.83
N SER A 57 -0.11 2.11 -8.90
CA SER A 57 -0.63 1.84 -7.55
C SER A 57 -2.10 2.19 -7.48
N GLY A 58 -2.92 1.19 -7.19
CA GLY A 58 -4.34 1.33 -6.92
C GLY A 58 -4.62 1.63 -5.44
N PRO A 59 -5.90 1.57 -5.02
CA PRO A 59 -6.34 1.90 -3.67
C PRO A 59 -6.03 0.79 -2.65
N GLY A 60 -4.75 0.52 -2.42
CA GLY A 60 -4.26 -0.57 -1.55
C GLY A 60 -4.06 -0.25 -0.08
N CYS A 61 -4.60 0.88 0.39
CA CYS A 61 -4.46 1.38 1.75
C CYS A 61 -5.83 1.42 2.43
N PRO A 62 -6.14 0.49 3.36
CA PRO A 62 -7.47 0.40 3.98
C PRO A 62 -7.85 1.67 4.76
N VAL A 63 -6.87 2.28 5.43
CA VAL A 63 -7.04 3.56 6.15
C VAL A 63 -7.42 4.68 5.17
N CYS A 64 -6.70 4.79 4.06
CA CYS A 64 -6.89 5.85 3.07
C CYS A 64 -8.25 5.80 2.35
N VAL A 65 -8.86 4.61 2.27
CA VAL A 65 -10.18 4.41 1.64
C VAL A 65 -11.31 4.29 2.65
N THR A 66 -11.04 4.46 3.94
CA THR A 66 -12.08 4.45 4.97
C THR A 66 -13.04 5.61 4.72
N ALA A 67 -14.34 5.33 4.71
CA ALA A 67 -15.33 6.34 4.38
C ALA A 67 -15.35 7.43 5.47
N GLN A 68 -15.46 8.69 5.06
CA GLN A 68 -15.53 9.83 5.98
C GLN A 68 -16.65 9.67 7.02
N LYS A 69 -17.80 9.11 6.62
CA LYS A 69 -18.92 8.82 7.53
C LYS A 69 -18.51 7.88 8.68
N ASP A 70 -17.67 6.89 8.42
CA ASP A 70 -17.24 5.92 9.43
C ASP A 70 -16.26 6.57 10.42
N ILE A 71 -15.38 7.44 9.92
CA ILE A 71 -14.46 8.22 10.76
C ILE A 71 -15.24 9.19 11.67
N GLU A 72 -16.23 9.89 11.14
CA GLU A 72 -17.12 10.75 11.93
C GLU A 72 -17.88 9.95 13.00
N SER A 73 -18.35 8.75 12.66
CA SER A 73 -19.03 7.88 13.61
C SER A 73 -18.09 7.44 14.73
N ALA A 74 -16.83 7.12 14.42
CA ALA A 74 -15.81 6.78 15.41
C ALA A 74 -15.50 7.98 16.33
N LEU A 75 -15.41 9.20 15.79
CA LEU A 75 -15.23 10.42 16.58
C LEU A 75 -16.40 10.68 17.53
N ALA A 76 -17.64 10.53 17.04
CA ALA A 76 -18.82 10.64 17.88
C ALA A 76 -18.83 9.62 19.03
N LEU A 77 -18.47 8.37 18.75
CA LEU A 77 -18.34 7.32 19.77
C LEU A 77 -17.22 7.62 20.78
N ALA A 78 -16.08 8.12 20.32
CA ALA A 78 -14.95 8.49 21.18
C ALA A 78 -15.29 9.66 22.11
N SER A 79 -16.24 10.52 21.74
CA SER A 79 -16.68 11.65 22.56
C SER A 79 -17.60 11.26 23.73
N LEU A 80 -18.09 10.01 23.77
CA LEU A 80 -19.01 9.56 24.80
C LEU A 80 -18.30 9.37 26.16
N PRO A 81 -18.95 9.74 27.28
CA PRO A 81 -18.39 9.55 28.61
C PRO A 81 -18.20 8.06 28.92
N ASN A 82 -17.12 7.73 29.63
CA ASN A 82 -16.76 6.36 30.02
C ASN A 82 -16.56 5.39 28.83
N SER A 83 -16.16 5.89 27.66
CA SER A 83 -15.83 5.05 26.50
C SER A 83 -14.32 4.90 26.31
N ILE A 84 -13.91 3.76 25.74
CA ILE A 84 -12.54 3.52 25.27
C ILE A 84 -12.63 3.07 23.81
N LEU A 85 -12.09 3.88 22.91
CA LEU A 85 -11.97 3.53 21.49
C LEU A 85 -10.54 3.04 21.21
N LEU A 86 -10.42 1.91 20.51
CA LEU A 86 -9.14 1.36 20.06
C LEU A 86 -9.05 1.46 18.54
N THR A 87 -7.90 1.88 18.04
CA THR A 87 -7.65 2.01 16.60
C THR A 87 -6.16 1.85 16.29
N PHE A 88 -5.82 1.72 15.01
CA PHE A 88 -4.44 1.73 14.56
C PHE A 88 -3.84 3.15 14.62
N GLY A 89 -2.52 3.24 14.82
CA GLY A 89 -1.85 4.52 15.01
C GLY A 89 -1.86 5.45 13.80
N ASP A 90 -1.97 4.90 12.59
CA ASP A 90 -2.15 5.67 11.35
C ASP A 90 -3.56 6.25 11.22
N MET A 91 -4.59 5.51 11.64
CA MET A 91 -5.98 5.99 11.68
C MET A 91 -6.17 7.19 12.62
N MET A 92 -5.36 7.30 13.68
CA MET A 92 -5.43 8.44 14.61
C MET A 92 -5.31 9.81 13.92
N LYS A 93 -4.55 9.86 12.82
CA LYS A 93 -4.17 11.09 12.11
C LYS A 93 -5.05 11.40 10.92
N VAL A 94 -6.01 10.54 10.59
CA VAL A 94 -6.84 10.73 9.41
C VAL A 94 -7.79 11.90 9.65
N PRO A 95 -7.79 12.93 8.79
CA PRO A 95 -8.65 14.08 8.95
C PRO A 95 -10.12 13.71 8.65
N ALA A 96 -10.99 14.23 9.50
CA ALA A 96 -12.43 14.25 9.32
C ALA A 96 -12.93 15.71 9.31
N LYS A 97 -14.23 15.93 9.08
CA LYS A 97 -14.85 17.26 9.09
C LYS A 97 -14.79 17.90 10.48
N THR A 98 -14.89 17.10 11.54
CA THR A 98 -14.96 17.57 12.92
C THR A 98 -13.63 17.57 13.67
N GLY A 99 -12.55 17.08 13.05
CA GLY A 99 -11.23 16.97 13.69
C GLY A 99 -10.51 15.69 13.26
N SER A 100 -9.73 15.11 14.16
CA SER A 100 -9.19 13.76 14.00
C SER A 100 -9.21 13.02 15.33
N LEU A 101 -8.92 11.72 15.34
CA LEU A 101 -8.95 10.95 16.59
C LEU A 101 -7.82 11.36 17.56
N GLU A 102 -6.78 12.07 17.08
CA GLU A 102 -5.73 12.64 17.94
C GLU A 102 -6.01 14.07 18.43
N ARG A 103 -6.99 14.80 17.87
CA ARG A 103 -7.23 16.23 18.13
C ARG A 103 -8.68 16.66 17.96
#